data_AF-A0A365THE0-F1
#
_entry.id   AF-A0A365THE0-F1
#
_cell.length_a   1.000
_cell.length_b   1.000
_cell.length_c   1.000
_cell.angle_alpha   90.00
_cell.angle_beta   90.00
_cell.angle_gamma   90.00
#
_symmetry.space_group_name_H-M   'P 1'
#
loop_
_entity.id
_entity.type
_entity.pdbx_description
1 polymer ?
#
loop_
_entity_poly.entity_id
_entity_poly.type
_entity_poly.pdbx_seq_one_letter_code
_entity_poly.pdbx_strand_id
1 'polypeptide(L)'
;MYEAVHARPDGDSTVARLAATAAEYGFDGVVVRNHGDARVGDDVDFERVATEYDVDVVDGLEIQADDPSRASGHVGNFRPKTTVLLMHGGTTTLNRFAVEEERVDVLAHPMRGRGDFNHVLAKAAAENGVRVEFDLSRVLRTDGGPRVQALQDLRKLRELVTKYDAPFVVSADARSHLQLRAPRELLAVGEAVGFSREQVETGLREWGRVAERNRERRSDEFIAPGVKRGRYEEDN
;
A
#
# COMPACT_ATOMS: atom_id res chain seq x y z
N MET A 1 -8.24 -7.00 -7.75
CA MET A 1 -6.98 -6.26 -7.81
C MET A 1 -7.28 -4.84 -7.41
N TYR A 2 -6.38 -4.25 -6.62
CA TYR A 2 -6.51 -2.89 -6.13
C TYR A 2 -5.30 -2.07 -6.61
N GLU A 3 -5.50 -0.76 -6.71
CA GLU A 3 -4.41 0.22 -6.89
C GLU A 3 -4.27 1.08 -5.64
N ALA A 4 -3.06 1.56 -5.34
CA ALA A 4 -2.79 2.47 -4.24
C ALA A 4 -2.54 3.89 -4.76
N VAL A 5 -3.31 4.85 -4.28
CA VAL A 5 -3.43 6.20 -4.88
C VAL A 5 -3.35 7.31 -3.85
N HIS A 6 -2.88 8.48 -4.28
CA HIS A 6 -2.96 9.71 -3.51
C HIS A 6 -4.08 10.59 -4.07
N ALA A 7 -5.06 10.91 -3.23
CA ALA A 7 -6.16 11.81 -3.53
C ALA A 7 -5.85 13.23 -3.03
N ARG A 8 -6.63 14.23 -3.45
CA ARG A 8 -6.53 15.59 -2.87
C ARG A 8 -6.65 15.55 -1.35
N PRO A 9 -5.86 16.34 -0.61
CA PRO A 9 -4.92 17.35 -1.11
C PRO A 9 -3.51 16.83 -1.49
N ASP A 10 -3.17 15.57 -1.19
CA ASP A 10 -1.83 14.99 -1.45
C ASP A 10 -1.59 14.66 -2.94
N GLY A 11 -2.67 14.40 -3.67
CA GLY A 11 -2.71 14.29 -5.13
C GLY A 11 -3.62 15.33 -5.79
N ASP A 12 -3.78 15.24 -7.11
CA ASP A 12 -4.50 16.21 -7.93
C ASP A 12 -5.98 15.85 -8.13
N SER A 13 -6.38 14.62 -7.81
CA SER A 13 -7.72 14.09 -8.08
C SER A 13 -8.48 13.80 -6.79
N THR A 14 -9.80 13.98 -6.82
CA THR A 14 -10.67 13.57 -5.70
C THR A 14 -10.73 12.05 -5.60
N VAL A 15 -11.11 11.54 -4.43
CA VAL A 15 -11.37 10.11 -4.22
C VAL A 15 -12.38 9.58 -5.22
N ALA A 16 -13.50 10.29 -5.43
CA ALA A 16 -14.53 9.93 -6.41
C ALA A 16 -13.98 9.77 -7.83
N ARG A 17 -13.11 10.69 -8.27
CA ARG A 17 -12.54 10.62 -9.62
C ARG A 17 -11.54 9.49 -9.79
N LEU A 18 -10.79 9.17 -8.74
CA LEU A 18 -9.90 8.02 -8.72
C LEU A 18 -10.70 6.71 -8.75
N ALA A 19 -11.75 6.60 -7.94
CA ALA A 19 -12.64 5.44 -7.90
C ALA A 19 -13.35 5.21 -9.24
N ALA A 20 -13.92 6.26 -9.84
CA ALA A 20 -14.56 6.19 -11.16
C ALA A 20 -13.60 5.65 -12.24
N THR A 21 -12.39 6.19 -12.32
CA THR A 21 -11.40 5.71 -13.30
C THR A 21 -10.89 4.30 -12.98
N ALA A 22 -10.76 3.94 -11.70
CA ALA A 22 -10.40 2.58 -11.30
C ALA A 22 -11.47 1.57 -11.73
N ALA A 23 -12.76 1.90 -11.58
CA ALA A 23 -13.89 1.11 -12.04
C ALA A 23 -13.85 0.90 -13.55
N GLU A 24 -13.68 1.99 -14.32
CA GLU A 24 -13.56 1.94 -15.79
C GLU A 24 -12.40 1.04 -16.25
N TYR A 25 -11.31 0.98 -15.48
CA TYR A 25 -10.13 0.17 -15.78
C TYR A 25 -10.23 -1.28 -15.28
N GLY A 26 -11.28 -1.62 -14.53
CA GLY A 26 -11.53 -2.96 -14.01
C GLY A 26 -10.72 -3.31 -12.76
N PHE A 27 -10.42 -2.32 -11.91
CA PHE A 27 -10.00 -2.60 -10.53
C PHE A 27 -11.22 -2.93 -9.66
N ASP A 28 -11.02 -3.81 -8.69
CA ASP A 28 -12.04 -4.15 -7.69
C ASP A 28 -12.03 -3.15 -6.52
N GLY A 29 -10.94 -2.38 -6.37
CA GLY A 29 -10.79 -1.41 -5.30
C GLY A 29 -9.62 -0.45 -5.46
N VAL A 30 -9.61 0.58 -4.63
CA VAL A 30 -8.52 1.56 -4.48
C VAL A 30 -8.18 1.75 -3.01
N VAL A 31 -6.89 1.83 -2.70
CA VAL A 31 -6.38 2.23 -1.38
C VAL A 31 -5.96 3.69 -1.46
N VAL A 32 -6.70 4.56 -0.77
CA VAL A 32 -6.34 5.98 -0.66
C VAL A 32 -5.29 6.11 0.43
N ARG A 33 -4.05 6.49 0.08
CA ARG A 33 -2.88 6.42 0.97
C ARG A 33 -2.21 7.78 1.17
N ASN A 34 -3.01 8.81 1.38
CA ASN A 34 -2.49 10.16 1.59
C ASN A 34 -1.50 10.22 2.76
N HIS A 35 -0.53 11.13 2.65
CA HIS A 35 0.35 11.48 3.75
C HIS A 35 -0.41 12.13 4.91
N GLY A 36 0.08 11.93 6.13
CA GLY A 36 -0.59 12.37 7.36
C GLY A 36 -0.80 13.88 7.49
N ASP A 37 -0.01 14.70 6.78
CA ASP A 37 -0.13 16.16 6.70
C ASP A 37 -1.05 16.63 5.55
N ALA A 38 -1.42 15.73 4.65
CA ALA A 38 -2.26 15.99 3.47
C ALA A 38 -3.45 15.01 3.40
N ARG A 39 -4.05 14.69 4.55
CA ARG A 39 -5.18 13.77 4.64
C ARG A 39 -6.39 14.24 3.85
N VAL A 40 -7.14 13.29 3.31
CA VAL A 40 -8.48 13.55 2.79
C VAL A 40 -9.35 14.12 3.92
N GLY A 41 -10.17 15.12 3.60
CA GLY A 41 -11.05 15.76 4.56
C GLY A 41 -12.11 14.81 5.12
N ASP A 42 -12.53 15.05 6.36
CA ASP A 42 -13.57 14.26 7.06
C ASP A 42 -14.94 14.33 6.36
N ASP A 43 -15.13 15.27 5.42
CA ASP A 43 -16.32 15.42 4.59
C ASP A 43 -16.43 14.38 3.46
N VAL A 44 -15.34 13.65 3.18
CA VAL A 44 -15.34 12.62 2.14
C VAL A 44 -15.81 11.29 2.71
N ASP A 45 -17.02 10.89 2.31
CA ASP A 45 -17.61 9.60 2.63
C ASP A 45 -17.12 8.51 1.65
N PHE A 46 -16.26 7.61 2.13
CA PHE A 46 -15.66 6.54 1.32
C PHE A 46 -16.69 5.47 0.94
N GLU A 47 -17.67 5.19 1.80
CA GLU A 47 -18.71 4.19 1.56
C GLU A 47 -19.67 4.67 0.46
N ARG A 48 -20.02 5.96 0.48
CA ARG A 48 -20.82 6.57 -0.57
C ARG A 48 -20.12 6.52 -1.92
N VAL A 49 -18.82 6.84 -1.98
CA VAL A 49 -18.04 6.76 -3.22
C VAL A 49 -17.94 5.31 -3.70
N ALA A 50 -17.71 4.36 -2.79
CA ALA A 50 -17.61 2.95 -3.14
C ALA A 50 -18.92 2.43 -3.76
N THR A 51 -20.06 2.81 -3.18
CA THR A 51 -21.40 2.46 -3.67
C THR A 51 -21.69 3.08 -5.04
N GLU A 52 -21.29 4.33 -5.25
CA GLU A 52 -21.55 5.05 -6.50
C GLU A 52 -20.84 4.44 -7.71
N TYR A 53 -19.61 3.93 -7.50
CA TYR A 53 -18.76 3.42 -8.59
C TYR A 53 -18.57 1.90 -8.60
N ASP A 54 -19.20 1.17 -7.67
CA ASP A 54 -19.06 -0.29 -7.52
C ASP A 54 -17.58 -0.75 -7.40
N VAL A 55 -16.82 -0.02 -6.60
CA VAL A 55 -15.38 -0.25 -6.36
C VAL A 55 -15.10 -0.02 -4.88
N ASP A 56 -14.39 -0.95 -4.22
CA ASP A 56 -14.03 -0.78 -2.80
C ASP A 56 -13.09 0.42 -2.63
N VAL A 57 -13.40 1.30 -1.68
CA VAL A 57 -12.54 2.45 -1.34
C VAL A 57 -12.00 2.24 0.07
N VAL A 58 -10.72 1.93 0.16
CA VAL A 58 -10.04 1.62 1.42
C VAL A 58 -9.36 2.88 1.96
N ASP A 59 -9.71 3.26 3.18
CA ASP A 59 -8.97 4.26 3.97
C ASP A 59 -7.60 3.70 4.38
N GLY A 60 -6.56 4.26 3.77
CA GLY A 60 -5.18 4.07 4.15
C GLY A 60 -4.50 5.38 4.54
N LEU A 61 -3.35 5.28 5.18
CA LEU A 61 -2.52 6.43 5.52
C LEU A 61 -1.05 6.08 5.38
N GLU A 62 -0.30 6.94 4.70
CA GLU A 62 1.15 6.83 4.59
C GLU A 62 1.83 7.77 5.58
N ILE A 63 2.55 7.19 6.55
CA ILE A 63 3.32 7.95 7.52
C ILE A 63 4.61 8.41 6.86
N GLN A 64 4.80 9.73 6.79
CA GLN A 64 6.10 10.34 6.53
C GLN A 64 6.66 10.91 7.83
N ALA A 65 7.90 10.56 8.14
CA ALA A 65 8.60 11.03 9.33
C ALA A 65 10.09 11.20 9.04
N ASP A 66 10.76 12.06 9.80
CA ASP A 66 12.20 12.32 9.63
C ASP A 66 13.06 11.26 10.34
N ASP A 67 12.52 10.63 11.39
CA ASP A 67 13.23 9.70 12.26
C ASP A 67 12.30 8.66 12.90
N PRO A 68 12.84 7.52 13.41
CA PRO A 68 12.05 6.46 14.03
C PRO A 68 11.25 6.86 15.27
N SER A 69 11.71 7.84 16.04
CA SER A 69 11.00 8.29 17.25
C SER A 69 9.68 8.97 16.86
N ARG A 70 9.75 9.89 15.88
CA ARG A 70 8.56 10.50 15.28
C ARG A 70 7.67 9.46 14.60
N ALA A 71 8.27 8.54 13.84
CA ALA A 71 7.53 7.47 13.16
C ALA A 71 6.72 6.63 14.15
N SER A 72 7.32 6.20 15.28
CA SER A 72 6.63 5.45 16.33
C SER A 72 5.45 6.21 16.94
N GLY A 73 5.61 7.50 17.20
CA GLY A 73 4.51 8.37 17.65
C GLY A 73 3.36 8.43 16.64
N HIS A 74 3.68 8.59 15.35
CA HIS A 74 2.67 8.59 14.28
C HIS A 74 1.98 7.24 14.13
N VAL A 75 2.71 6.12 14.21
CA VAL A 75 2.12 4.77 14.17
C VAL A 75 1.08 4.60 15.27
N GLY A 76 1.43 4.95 16.52
CA GLY A 76 0.49 4.89 17.65
C GLY A 76 -0.76 5.74 17.44
N ASN A 77 -0.60 6.94 16.86
CA ASN A 77 -1.71 7.86 16.62
C ASN A 77 -2.65 7.42 15.49
N PHE A 78 -2.10 6.90 14.38
CA PHE A 78 -2.85 6.65 13.15
C PHE A 78 -3.31 5.21 12.97
N ARG A 79 -2.61 4.21 13.53
CA ARG A 79 -3.01 2.79 13.46
C ARG A 79 -4.48 2.53 13.84
N PRO A 80 -5.06 3.13 14.90
CA PRO A 80 -6.46 2.88 15.24
C PRO A 80 -7.46 3.62 14.33
N LYS A 81 -6.99 4.56 13.50
CA LYS A 81 -7.82 5.48 12.71
C LYS A 81 -7.92 5.12 11.23
N THR A 82 -7.13 4.16 10.75
CA THR A 82 -7.08 3.80 9.33
C THR A 82 -7.14 2.29 9.14
N THR A 83 -7.54 1.85 7.95
CA THR A 83 -7.61 0.42 7.61
C THR A 83 -6.24 -0.11 7.22
N VAL A 84 -5.49 0.63 6.41
CA VAL A 84 -4.15 0.24 5.94
C VAL A 84 -3.13 1.29 6.32
N LEU A 85 -2.11 0.92 7.08
CA LEU A 85 -1.06 1.86 7.51
C LEU A 85 0.24 1.57 6.77
N LEU A 86 0.74 2.55 6.05
CA LEU A 86 2.00 2.48 5.33
C LEU A 86 3.04 3.35 6.02
N MET A 87 4.31 2.98 5.87
CA MET A 87 5.45 3.81 6.26
C MET A 87 6.21 4.23 5.00
N HIS A 88 6.34 5.54 4.79
CA HIS A 88 7.21 6.11 3.76
C HIS A 88 8.67 5.80 4.11
N GLY A 89 9.31 4.98 3.29
CA GLY A 89 10.71 4.62 3.45
C GLY A 89 11.66 5.70 2.96
N GLY A 90 12.71 5.26 2.26
CA GLY A 90 13.65 6.17 1.57
C GLY A 90 14.88 6.58 2.39
N THR A 91 15.04 5.98 3.56
CA THR A 91 16.32 5.91 4.29
C THR A 91 16.48 4.52 4.91
N THR A 92 17.72 4.06 5.10
CA THR A 92 17.99 2.77 5.76
C THR A 92 17.38 2.68 7.16
N THR A 93 17.35 3.79 7.89
CA THR A 93 16.83 3.85 9.26
C THR A 93 15.31 3.71 9.28
N LEU A 94 14.58 4.44 8.43
CA LEU A 94 13.12 4.35 8.34
C LEU A 94 12.67 3.02 7.73
N ASN A 95 13.38 2.51 6.72
CA ASN A 95 13.12 1.18 6.17
C ASN A 95 13.21 0.10 7.26
N ARG A 96 14.24 0.16 8.10
CA ARG A 96 14.40 -0.77 9.23
C ARG A 96 13.25 -0.66 10.22
N PHE A 97 12.96 0.56 10.66
CA PHE A 97 11.84 0.80 11.58
C PHE A 97 10.53 0.21 11.03
N ALA A 98 10.24 0.45 9.75
CA ALA A 98 9.02 -0.01 9.11
C ALA A 98 8.86 -1.53 9.14
N VAL A 99 9.93 -2.28 8.83
CA VAL A 99 9.86 -3.77 8.75
C VAL A 99 9.97 -4.46 10.11
N GLU A 100 10.40 -3.74 11.16
CA GLU A 100 10.45 -4.23 12.55
C GLU A 100 9.17 -3.88 13.34
N GLU A 101 8.29 -3.02 12.79
CA GLU A 101 7.05 -2.58 13.45
C GLU A 101 5.83 -3.33 12.91
N GLU A 102 5.34 -4.33 13.65
CA GLU A 102 4.19 -5.18 13.28
C GLU A 102 2.89 -4.40 13.01
N ARG A 103 2.76 -3.17 13.54
CA ARG A 103 1.58 -2.32 13.31
C ARG A 103 1.57 -1.66 11.92
N VAL A 104 2.71 -1.65 11.23
CA VAL A 104 2.83 -1.15 9.85
C VAL A 104 2.47 -2.29 8.88
N ASP A 105 1.56 -2.02 7.94
CA ASP A 105 1.14 -3.02 6.95
C ASP A 105 2.10 -3.09 5.76
N VAL A 106 2.63 -1.93 5.34
CA VAL A 106 3.43 -1.78 4.11
C VAL A 106 4.61 -0.82 4.33
N LEU A 107 5.81 -1.25 3.94
CA LEU A 107 6.94 -0.36 3.69
C LEU A 107 6.86 0.16 2.25
N ALA A 108 6.53 1.45 2.12
CA ALA A 108 6.48 2.15 0.85
C ALA A 108 7.86 2.68 0.44
N HIS A 109 8.12 2.73 -0.87
CA HIS A 109 9.28 3.41 -1.44
C HIS A 109 10.67 3.05 -0.82
N PRO A 110 10.98 1.77 -0.54
CA PRO A 110 12.21 1.40 0.19
C PRO A 110 13.51 1.81 -0.50
N MET A 111 13.47 1.97 -1.83
CA MET A 111 14.63 2.31 -2.66
C MET A 111 14.69 3.80 -3.05
N ARG A 112 13.72 4.64 -2.64
CA ARG A 112 13.75 6.07 -2.99
C ARG A 112 14.80 6.82 -2.17
N GLY A 113 15.26 7.97 -2.66
CA GLY A 113 16.18 8.84 -1.93
C GLY A 113 17.49 8.17 -1.56
N ARG A 114 17.77 8.03 -0.26
CA ARG A 114 18.96 7.33 0.28
C ARG A 114 18.60 5.97 0.88
N GLY A 115 17.41 5.46 0.55
CA GLY A 115 16.92 4.17 0.99
C GLY A 115 17.69 3.05 0.30
N ASP A 116 17.93 1.98 1.04
CA ASP A 116 18.39 0.73 0.48
C ASP A 116 17.66 -0.43 1.14
N PHE A 117 17.44 -1.51 0.38
CA PHE A 117 16.85 -2.74 0.88
C PHE A 117 17.88 -3.87 0.84
N ASN A 118 17.97 -4.64 1.92
CA ASN A 118 18.94 -5.71 2.06
C ASN A 118 18.31 -6.96 2.69
N HIS A 119 19.11 -8.02 2.81
CA HIS A 119 18.64 -9.31 3.32
C HIS A 119 18.17 -9.29 4.78
N VAL A 120 18.68 -8.37 5.62
CA VAL A 120 18.23 -8.24 7.00
C VAL A 120 16.81 -7.67 7.01
N LEU A 121 16.58 -6.63 6.22
CA LEU A 121 15.25 -6.02 6.08
C LEU A 121 14.23 -6.98 5.46
N ALA A 122 14.65 -7.77 4.48
CA ALA A 122 13.79 -8.79 3.87
C ALA A 122 13.33 -9.84 4.89
N LYS A 123 14.24 -10.32 5.74
CA LYS A 123 13.90 -11.28 6.81
C LYS A 123 12.97 -10.67 7.85
N ALA A 124 13.25 -9.45 8.29
CA ALA A 124 12.38 -8.75 9.24
C ALA A 124 10.97 -8.53 8.66
N ALA A 125 10.88 -8.15 7.38
CA ALA A 125 9.60 -8.01 6.69
C ALA A 125 8.82 -9.33 6.63
N ALA A 126 9.50 -10.45 6.35
CA ALA A 126 8.90 -11.78 6.37
C ALA A 126 8.42 -12.19 7.77
N GLU A 127 9.23 -11.93 8.80
CA GLU A 127 8.94 -12.27 10.19
C GLU A 127 7.74 -11.49 10.74
N ASN A 128 7.72 -10.17 10.54
CA ASN A 128 6.66 -9.29 11.05
C ASN A 128 5.46 -9.17 10.11
N GLY A 129 5.51 -9.81 8.94
CA GLY A 129 4.46 -9.74 7.94
C GLY A 129 4.27 -8.35 7.32
N VAL A 130 5.32 -7.52 7.28
CA VAL A 130 5.27 -6.18 6.67
C VAL A 130 5.46 -6.33 5.16
N ARG A 131 4.49 -5.86 4.36
CA ARG A 131 4.60 -5.95 2.90
C ARG A 131 5.65 -4.97 2.40
N VAL A 132 6.51 -5.41 1.50
CA VAL A 132 7.46 -4.52 0.80
C VAL A 132 6.83 -4.07 -0.50
N GLU A 133 6.80 -2.76 -0.76
CA GLU A 133 6.22 -2.23 -1.99
C GLU A 133 7.16 -2.34 -3.20
N PHE A 134 6.67 -2.95 -4.28
CA PHE A 134 7.18 -2.76 -5.64
C PHE A 134 6.46 -1.60 -6.32
N ASP A 135 7.08 -0.43 -6.26
CA ASP A 135 6.55 0.81 -6.81
C ASP A 135 6.97 0.98 -8.29
N LEU A 136 6.00 0.88 -9.21
CA LEU A 136 6.22 1.03 -10.66
C LEU A 136 6.19 2.49 -11.13
N SER A 137 5.87 3.45 -10.26
CA SER A 137 5.71 4.88 -10.61
C SER A 137 6.86 5.45 -11.42
N ARG A 138 8.09 5.19 -10.96
CA ARG A 138 9.30 5.76 -11.58
C ARG A 138 9.54 5.17 -12.96
N VAL A 139 9.22 3.90 -13.16
CA VAL A 139 9.25 3.26 -14.48
C VAL A 139 8.25 3.94 -15.41
N LEU A 140 7.04 4.19 -14.91
CA LEU A 140 5.94 4.78 -15.68
C LEU A 140 6.13 6.28 -16.00
N ARG A 141 6.79 7.04 -15.12
CA ARG A 141 6.70 8.51 -15.12
C ARG A 141 8.02 9.27 -15.12
N THR A 142 9.17 8.59 -14.98
CA THR A 142 10.49 9.24 -15.16
C THR A 142 11.10 8.82 -16.48
N ASP A 143 12.11 9.52 -17.00
CA ASP A 143 12.89 9.13 -18.17
C ASP A 143 14.39 9.11 -17.86
N GLY A 144 15.21 8.74 -18.84
CA GLY A 144 16.67 8.80 -18.76
C GLY A 144 17.28 8.06 -17.55
N GLY A 145 18.30 8.67 -16.95
CA GLY A 145 19.04 8.13 -15.79
C GLY A 145 18.14 7.75 -14.61
N PRO A 146 17.20 8.61 -14.17
CA PRO A 146 16.24 8.26 -13.12
C PRO A 146 15.43 6.99 -13.39
N ARG A 147 15.02 6.73 -14.64
CA ARG A 147 14.33 5.48 -15.02
C ARG A 147 15.27 4.29 -14.96
N VAL A 148 16.51 4.43 -15.44
CA VAL A 148 17.52 3.36 -15.36
C VAL A 148 17.78 2.96 -13.90
N GLN A 149 17.93 3.94 -13.01
CA GLN A 149 18.10 3.68 -11.58
C GLN A 149 16.89 2.94 -11.00
N ALA A 150 15.67 3.38 -11.32
CA ALA A 150 14.45 2.71 -10.84
C ALA A 150 14.37 1.25 -11.29
N LEU A 151 14.80 0.93 -12.52
CA LEU A 151 14.85 -0.44 -13.02
C LEU A 151 15.88 -1.30 -12.26
N GLN A 152 17.06 -0.74 -11.95
CA GLN A 152 18.08 -1.41 -11.15
C GLN A 152 17.61 -1.65 -9.71
N ASP A 153 16.98 -0.64 -9.12
CA ASP A 153 16.40 -0.69 -7.77
C ASP A 153 15.34 -1.78 -7.66
N LEU A 154 14.38 -1.81 -8.59
CA LEU A 154 13.31 -2.81 -8.64
C LEU A 154 13.87 -4.22 -8.84
N ARG A 155 14.89 -4.39 -9.69
CA ARG A 155 15.54 -5.69 -9.87
C ARG A 155 16.17 -6.17 -8.55
N LYS A 156 16.97 -5.33 -7.89
CA LYS A 156 17.61 -5.67 -6.62
C LYS A 156 16.56 -6.00 -5.56
N LEU A 157 15.52 -5.18 -5.44
CA LEU A 157 14.43 -5.37 -4.48
C LEU A 157 13.72 -6.70 -4.73
N ARG A 158 13.38 -7.01 -5.99
CA ARG A 158 12.72 -8.26 -6.37
C ARG A 158 13.56 -9.48 -6.02
N GLU A 159 14.86 -9.46 -6.32
CA GLU A 159 15.78 -10.56 -6.00
C GLU A 159 15.81 -10.85 -4.48
N LEU A 160 15.80 -9.81 -3.65
CA LEU A 160 15.79 -9.94 -2.18
C LEU A 160 14.44 -10.41 -1.64
N VAL A 161 13.35 -9.75 -2.03
CA VAL A 161 11.99 -10.10 -1.58
C VAL A 161 11.65 -11.54 -1.95
N THR A 162 11.97 -11.95 -3.18
CA THR A 162 11.74 -13.33 -3.65
C THR A 162 12.61 -14.33 -2.90
N LYS A 163 13.89 -14.02 -2.65
CA LYS A 163 14.82 -14.95 -2.00
C LYS A 163 14.46 -15.25 -0.54
N TYR A 164 13.83 -14.30 0.14
CA TYR A 164 13.51 -14.40 1.57
C TYR A 164 12.00 -14.49 1.84
N ASP A 165 11.20 -14.73 0.78
CA ASP A 165 9.75 -14.88 0.87
C ASP A 165 9.05 -13.75 1.65
N ALA A 166 9.58 -12.53 1.53
CA ALA A 166 8.95 -11.37 2.16
C ALA A 166 7.62 -11.06 1.45
N PRO A 167 6.53 -10.80 2.20
CA PRO A 167 5.27 -10.45 1.57
C PRO A 167 5.42 -9.09 0.85
N PHE A 168 4.66 -8.88 -0.22
CA PHE A 168 4.82 -7.69 -1.05
C PHE A 168 3.51 -7.22 -1.67
N VAL A 169 3.47 -5.93 -1.99
CA VAL A 169 2.41 -5.30 -2.79
C VAL A 169 3.02 -4.68 -4.04
N VAL A 170 2.21 -4.43 -5.05
CA VAL A 170 2.61 -3.71 -6.26
C VAL A 170 1.69 -2.50 -6.41
N SER A 171 2.24 -1.37 -6.83
CA SER A 171 1.47 -0.15 -7.06
C SER A 171 2.02 0.62 -8.26
N ALA A 172 1.16 1.43 -8.85
CA ALA A 172 1.55 2.50 -9.76
C ALA A 172 1.72 3.84 -9.02
N ASP A 173 1.31 3.95 -7.76
CA ASP A 173 1.43 5.16 -6.90
C ASP A 173 0.85 6.40 -7.60
N ALA A 174 -0.39 6.28 -8.10
CA ALA A 174 -1.00 7.34 -8.90
C ALA A 174 -1.42 8.53 -8.02
N ARG A 175 -0.98 9.74 -8.37
CA ARG A 175 -1.38 10.99 -7.72
C ARG A 175 -2.50 11.73 -8.45
N SER A 176 -2.96 11.18 -9.58
CA SER A 176 -4.06 11.71 -10.37
C SER A 176 -4.75 10.56 -11.09
N HIS A 177 -6.05 10.68 -11.34
CA HIS A 177 -6.80 9.72 -12.16
C HIS A 177 -6.17 9.53 -13.56
N LEU A 178 -5.49 10.54 -14.10
CA LEU A 178 -4.75 10.45 -15.37
C LEU A 178 -3.48 9.57 -15.31
N GLN A 179 -2.99 9.29 -14.10
CA GLN A 179 -1.82 8.46 -13.85
C GLN A 179 -2.18 6.99 -13.60
N LEU A 180 -3.48 6.66 -13.43
CA LEU A 180 -3.93 5.28 -13.33
C LEU A 180 -3.58 4.51 -14.60
N ARG A 181 -3.33 3.22 -14.43
CA ARG A 181 -3.10 2.25 -15.49
C ARG A 181 -3.94 1.04 -15.20
N ALA A 182 -4.57 0.48 -16.22
CA ALA A 182 -5.40 -0.70 -16.04
C ALA A 182 -4.55 -1.88 -15.57
N PRO A 183 -5.10 -2.85 -14.82
CA PRO A 183 -4.32 -3.97 -14.30
C PRO A 183 -3.53 -4.69 -15.39
N ARG A 184 -4.12 -4.90 -16.58
CA ARG A 184 -3.45 -5.51 -17.74
C ARG A 184 -2.20 -4.76 -18.21
N GLU A 185 -2.19 -3.43 -18.08
CA GLU A 185 -1.06 -2.59 -18.47
C GLU A 185 0.06 -2.69 -17.43
N LEU A 186 -0.28 -2.73 -16.15
CA LEU A 186 0.68 -2.93 -15.07
C LEU A 186 1.33 -4.32 -15.13
N LEU A 187 0.56 -5.36 -15.47
CA LEU A 187 1.08 -6.70 -15.76
C LEU A 187 2.12 -6.65 -16.88
N ALA A 188 1.78 -6.02 -18.02
CA ALA A 188 2.68 -5.92 -19.18
C ALA A 188 3.95 -5.12 -18.87
N VAL A 189 3.83 -4.01 -18.14
CA VAL A 189 5.00 -3.21 -17.70
C VAL A 189 5.87 -4.02 -16.74
N GLY A 190 5.25 -4.73 -15.78
CA GLY A 190 5.93 -5.62 -14.86
C GLY A 190 6.77 -6.68 -15.57
N GLU A 191 6.17 -7.36 -16.54
CA GLU A 191 6.87 -8.35 -17.38
C GLU A 191 8.04 -7.72 -18.13
N ALA A 192 7.83 -6.54 -18.73
CA ALA A 192 8.88 -5.82 -19.45
C ALA A 192 10.07 -5.43 -18.55
N VAL A 193 9.86 -5.24 -17.24
CA VAL A 193 10.93 -4.94 -16.26
C VAL A 193 11.38 -6.16 -15.45
N GLY A 194 10.97 -7.36 -15.89
CA GLY A 194 11.48 -8.65 -15.44
C GLY A 194 10.75 -9.31 -14.28
N PHE A 195 9.58 -8.81 -13.88
CA PHE A 195 8.68 -9.56 -13.00
C PHE A 195 7.96 -10.64 -13.79
N SER A 196 7.49 -11.69 -13.13
CA SER A 196 6.45 -12.53 -13.75
C SER A 196 5.10 -11.83 -13.68
N ARG A 197 4.20 -12.16 -14.62
CA ARG A 197 2.80 -11.73 -14.56
C ARG A 197 2.16 -12.05 -13.22
N GLU A 198 2.38 -13.26 -12.72
CA GLU A 198 1.85 -13.72 -11.44
C GLU A 198 2.35 -12.89 -10.25
N GLN A 199 3.62 -12.46 -10.25
CA GLN A 199 4.14 -11.57 -9.21
C GLN A 199 3.36 -10.26 -9.19
N VAL A 200 3.17 -9.61 -10.33
CA VAL A 200 2.44 -8.33 -10.37
C VAL A 200 0.98 -8.51 -9.98
N GLU A 201 0.34 -9.54 -10.49
CA GLU A 201 -1.05 -9.88 -10.16
C GLU A 201 -1.24 -10.16 -8.67
N THR A 202 -0.29 -10.89 -8.06
CA THR A 202 -0.27 -11.18 -6.62
C THR A 202 -0.13 -9.89 -5.82
N GLY A 203 0.80 -9.02 -6.18
CA GLY A 203 1.02 -7.75 -5.48
C GLY A 203 -0.17 -6.79 -5.57
N LEU A 204 -0.86 -6.74 -6.72
CA LEU A 204 -2.08 -5.94 -6.89
C LEU A 204 -3.28 -6.51 -6.10
N ARG A 205 -3.38 -7.84 -5.96
CA ARG A 205 -4.41 -8.47 -5.12
C ARG A 205 -4.11 -8.33 -3.63
N GLU A 206 -2.84 -8.28 -3.25
CA GLU A 206 -2.42 -8.27 -1.85
C GLU A 206 -2.96 -7.05 -1.08
N TRP A 207 -3.11 -5.90 -1.73
CA TRP A 207 -3.79 -4.73 -1.17
C TRP A 207 -5.18 -5.04 -0.62
N GLY A 208 -6.01 -5.75 -1.40
CA GLY A 208 -7.36 -6.15 -0.96
C GLY A 208 -7.32 -7.13 0.22
N ARG A 209 -6.36 -8.08 0.21
CA ARG A 209 -6.18 -9.03 1.32
C ARG A 209 -5.77 -8.34 2.62
N VAL A 210 -4.89 -7.34 2.53
CA VAL A 210 -4.48 -6.53 3.70
C VAL A 210 -5.67 -5.73 4.23
N ALA A 211 -6.44 -5.10 3.34
CA ALA A 211 -7.62 -4.33 3.72
C ALA A 211 -8.66 -5.20 4.44
N GLU A 212 -9.02 -6.35 3.85
CA GLU A 212 -9.99 -7.30 4.40
C GLU A 212 -9.52 -7.82 5.78
N ARG A 213 -8.28 -8.31 5.86
CA ARG A 213 -7.69 -8.79 7.13
C ARG A 213 -7.75 -7.73 8.23
N ASN A 214 -7.47 -6.48 7.89
CA ASN A 214 -7.43 -5.41 8.88
C ASN A 214 -8.84 -4.98 9.30
N ARG A 215 -9.83 -4.98 8.39
CA ARG A 215 -11.24 -4.78 8.75
C ARG A 215 -11.73 -5.88 9.68
N GLU A 216 -11.41 -7.15 9.39
CA GLU A 216 -11.76 -8.26 10.27
C GLU A 216 -11.19 -8.09 11.68
N ARG A 217 -9.89 -7.75 11.79
CA ARG A 217 -9.22 -7.54 13.10
C ARG A 217 -9.77 -6.35 13.89
N ARG A 218 -10.38 -5.38 13.22
CA ARG A 218 -11.01 -4.20 13.84
C ARG A 218 -12.48 -4.39 14.16
N SER A 219 -13.10 -5.46 13.66
CA SER A 219 -14.51 -5.74 13.94
C SER A 219 -14.72 -6.05 15.42
N ASP A 220 -15.84 -5.61 16.00
CA ASP A 220 -16.21 -5.88 17.40
C ASP A 220 -16.36 -7.39 17.69
N GLU A 221 -16.49 -8.19 16.64
CA GLU A 221 -16.56 -9.64 16.72
C GLU A 221 -15.18 -10.30 16.87
N PHE A 222 -14.08 -9.60 16.59
CA PHE A 222 -12.73 -10.19 16.65
C PHE A 222 -12.17 -10.20 18.07
N ILE A 223 -11.89 -11.41 18.59
CA ILE A 223 -11.21 -11.60 19.88
C ILE A 223 -9.74 -11.99 19.66
N ALA A 224 -9.48 -12.94 18.77
CA ALA A 224 -8.15 -13.42 18.39
C ALA A 224 -8.22 -14.14 17.02
N PRO A 225 -7.09 -14.38 16.32
CA PRO A 225 -7.09 -15.17 15.09
C PRO A 225 -7.78 -16.54 15.30
N GLY A 226 -8.85 -16.80 14.55
CA GLY A 226 -9.65 -18.03 14.66
C GLY A 226 -10.77 -18.02 15.71
N VAL A 227 -10.98 -16.90 16.42
CA VAL A 227 -12.03 -16.76 17.45
C VAL A 227 -12.85 -15.50 17.20
N LYS A 228 -14.11 -15.67 16.77
CA LYS A 228 -15.10 -14.59 16.63
C LYS A 228 -16.14 -14.67 17.76
N ARG A 229 -16.66 -13.54 18.27
CA ARG A 229 -17.81 -13.53 19.19
C ARG A 229 -19.01 -14.17 18.49
N GLY A 230 -19.58 -15.21 19.09
CA GLY A 230 -20.87 -15.74 18.65
C GLY A 230 -21.96 -14.71 18.90
N ARG A 231 -22.98 -14.68 18.03
CA ARG A 231 -24.23 -13.96 18.31
C ARG A 231 -24.82 -14.57 19.58
N TYR A 232 -24.76 -13.84 20.69
CA TYR A 232 -25.63 -14.14 21.81
C TYR A 232 -27.04 -13.76 21.38
N GLU A 233 -27.96 -14.72 21.35
CA GLU A 233 -29.39 -14.41 21.45
C GLU A 233 -29.57 -13.65 22.76
N GLU A 234 -29.98 -12.38 22.67
CA GLU A 234 -30.43 -11.63 23.83
C GLU A 234 -31.77 -12.24 24.28
N ASP A 235 -31.72 -13.25 25.14
CA ASP A 235 -32.85 -13.64 25.98
C ASP A 235 -32.98 -12.61 27.13
N ASN A 236 -33.77 -11.56 26.90
CA ASN A 236 -34.82 -11.03 27.79
C ASN A 236 -35.45 -9.73 27.28
#